data_AF-E1IG50-F1
#
_entry.id   AF-E1IG50-F1
#
_cell.length_a   1.000
_cell.length_b   1.000
_cell.length_c   1.000
_cell.angle_alpha   90.00
_cell.angle_beta   90.00
_cell.angle_gamma   90.00
#
_symmetry.space_group_name_H-M   'P 1'
#
loop_
_entity.id
_entity.type
_entity.pdbx_description
1 polymer ?
#
loop_
_entity_poly.entity_id
_entity_poly.type
_entity_poly.pdbx_seq_one_letter_code
_entity_poly.pdbx_strand_id
1 'polypeptide(L)'
;MSAQDIKEGIQYALAFATAGAGTSFSIKAFIPLPAIDAVPQALIIKTMTHQIGQVYGYSNLKGLTAFAGILTGSGSGMKVASELASGLPIAGAGANAATSFALHMTTGISLIIVFELIQQQVITAEYIRNTTTSDITFLLGLASQILADVLRGNDGVEATLAAVAKFKVPSTISA
;
A
#
# COMPACT_ATOMS: atom_id res chain seq x y z
N MET A 1 9.81 -8.98 -15.42
CA MET A 1 9.08 -7.87 -16.06
C MET A 1 10.04 -6.74 -16.39
N SER A 2 9.57 -5.71 -17.09
CA SER A 2 10.42 -4.57 -17.43
C SER A 2 10.45 -3.57 -16.25
N ALA A 3 11.57 -2.89 -16.04
CA ALA A 3 11.67 -1.79 -15.07
C ALA A 3 10.59 -0.70 -15.26
N GLN A 4 10.02 -0.63 -16.47
CA GLN A 4 8.97 0.29 -16.85
C GLN A 4 7.65 0.00 -16.10
N ASP A 5 7.28 -1.27 -15.92
CA ASP A 5 6.01 -1.64 -15.26
C ASP A 5 6.01 -1.26 -13.77
N ILE A 6 7.15 -1.50 -13.09
CA ILE A 6 7.37 -1.07 -11.70
C ILE A 6 7.29 0.46 -11.60
N LYS A 7 7.95 1.16 -12.53
CA LYS A 7 7.96 2.63 -12.56
C LYS A 7 6.55 3.19 -12.76
N GLU A 8 5.78 2.64 -13.69
CA GLU A 8 4.38 3.04 -13.93
C GLU A 8 3.50 2.73 -12.72
N GLY A 9 3.66 1.56 -12.10
CA GLY A 9 2.98 1.20 -10.86
C GLY A 9 3.25 2.21 -9.73
N ILE A 10 4.51 2.59 -9.52
CA ILE A 10 4.91 3.57 -8.50
C ILE A 10 4.33 4.96 -8.84
N GLN A 11 4.31 5.36 -10.11
CA GLN A 11 3.72 6.63 -10.53
C GLN A 11 2.21 6.68 -10.28
N TYR A 12 1.48 5.59 -10.54
CA TYR A 12 0.07 5.48 -10.18
C TYR A 12 -0.12 5.55 -8.66
N ALA A 13 0.66 4.79 -7.89
CA ALA A 13 0.61 4.84 -6.43
C ALA A 13 0.84 6.26 -5.90
N LEU A 14 1.81 6.98 -6.46
CA LEU A 14 2.12 8.36 -6.10
C LEU A 14 0.96 9.31 -6.42
N ALA A 15 0.41 9.25 -7.63
CA ALA A 15 -0.70 10.10 -8.05
C ALA A 15 -1.93 9.92 -7.14
N PHE A 16 -2.29 8.67 -6.84
CA PHE A 16 -3.42 8.36 -5.96
C PHE A 16 -3.13 8.71 -4.50
N ALA A 17 -1.89 8.53 -4.04
CA ALA A 17 -1.51 8.94 -2.69
C ALA A 17 -1.58 10.46 -2.51
N THR A 18 -1.14 11.24 -3.49
CA THR A 18 -1.27 12.71 -3.48
C THR A 18 -2.74 13.13 -3.49
N ALA A 19 -3.58 12.49 -4.32
CA ALA A 19 -5.02 12.75 -4.33
C ALA A 19 -5.68 12.41 -2.98
N GLY A 20 -5.30 11.28 -2.37
CA GLY A 20 -5.75 10.87 -1.04
C GLY A 20 -5.34 11.85 0.05
N ALA A 21 -4.09 12.31 0.02
CA ALA A 21 -3.57 13.31 0.95
C ALA A 21 -4.32 14.64 0.84
N GLY A 22 -4.53 15.16 -0.38
CA GLY A 22 -5.28 16.39 -0.63
C GLY A 22 -6.74 16.29 -0.19
N THR A 23 -7.37 15.13 -0.44
CA THR A 23 -8.74 14.86 0.02
C THR A 23 -8.82 14.84 1.54
N SER A 24 -7.90 14.13 2.21
CA SER A 24 -7.85 14.06 3.67
C SER A 24 -7.55 15.42 4.30
N PHE A 25 -6.62 16.19 3.72
CA PHE A 25 -6.33 17.57 4.13
C PHE A 25 -7.60 18.42 4.10
N SER A 26 -8.27 18.44 2.94
CA SER A 26 -9.45 19.27 2.71
C SER A 26 -10.58 18.90 3.68
N ILE A 27 -10.89 17.61 3.80
CA ILE A 27 -11.95 17.13 4.69
C ILE A 27 -11.64 17.52 6.15
N LYS A 28 -10.43 17.25 6.65
CA LYS A 28 -10.08 17.53 8.04
C LYS A 28 -9.92 19.03 8.34
N ALA A 29 -9.63 19.85 7.32
CA ALA A 29 -9.58 21.31 7.46
C ALA A 29 -10.97 21.93 7.64
N PHE A 30 -12.02 21.35 7.03
CA PHE A 30 -13.38 21.88 7.12
C PHE A 30 -14.29 21.12 8.09
N ILE A 31 -14.03 19.82 8.31
CA ILE A 31 -14.85 18.92 9.14
C ILE A 31 -13.90 17.99 9.91
N PRO A 32 -13.49 18.34 11.15
CA PRO A 32 -12.57 17.56 11.96
C PRO A 32 -13.26 16.33 12.60
N LEU A 33 -14.15 15.65 11.87
CA LEU A 33 -14.81 14.44 12.32
C LEU A 33 -13.98 13.20 11.94
N PRO A 34 -13.79 12.22 12.84
CA PRO A 34 -12.86 11.10 12.63
C PRO A 34 -13.15 10.20 11.42
N ALA A 35 -14.42 10.02 11.02
CA ALA A 35 -14.83 8.93 10.13
C ALA A 35 -15.31 9.35 8.72
N ILE A 36 -15.42 10.65 8.42
CA ILE A 36 -16.07 11.13 7.19
C ILE A 36 -15.19 10.94 5.93
N ASP A 37 -13.90 10.68 6.11
CA ASP A 37 -12.93 10.43 5.05
C ASP A 37 -12.88 8.97 4.60
N ALA A 38 -13.48 8.03 5.34
CA ALA A 38 -13.39 6.60 5.03
C ALA A 38 -13.90 6.24 3.61
N VAL A 39 -15.00 6.86 3.17
CA VAL A 39 -15.60 6.57 1.85
C VAL A 39 -14.68 7.06 0.70
N PRO A 40 -14.22 8.32 0.68
CA PRO A 40 -13.22 8.76 -0.30
C PRO A 40 -11.95 7.90 -0.32
N GLN A 41 -11.42 7.53 0.85
CA GLN A 41 -10.21 6.72 0.94
C GLN A 41 -10.43 5.33 0.32
N ALA A 42 -11.56 4.68 0.61
CA ALA A 42 -11.91 3.38 0.03
C ALA A 42 -12.04 3.45 -1.51
N LEU A 43 -12.61 4.52 -2.05
CA LEU A 43 -12.72 4.73 -3.51
C LEU A 43 -11.35 4.93 -4.16
N ILE A 44 -10.47 5.70 -3.52
CA ILE A 44 -9.10 5.91 -4.00
C ILE A 44 -8.34 4.59 -4.01
N ILE A 45 -8.39 3.81 -2.93
CA ILE A 45 -7.74 2.50 -2.84
C ILE A 45 -8.27 1.56 -3.92
N LYS A 46 -9.60 1.48 -4.11
CA LYS A 46 -10.21 0.65 -5.14
C LYS A 46 -9.71 1.02 -6.54
N THR A 47 -9.67 2.31 -6.84
CA THR A 47 -9.24 2.82 -8.16
C THR A 47 -7.76 2.59 -8.38
N MET A 48 -6.93 2.92 -7.40
CA MET A 48 -5.48 2.67 -7.41
C MET A 48 -5.19 1.18 -7.60
N THR A 49 -5.85 0.31 -6.85
CA THR A 49 -5.71 -1.15 -6.95
C THR A 49 -6.04 -1.65 -8.35
N HIS A 50 -7.10 -1.12 -8.95
CA HIS A 50 -7.49 -1.48 -10.31
C HIS A 50 -6.45 -1.03 -11.35
N GLN A 51 -5.98 0.22 -11.26
CA GLN A 51 -5.00 0.81 -12.20
C GLN A 51 -3.64 0.10 -12.11
N ILE A 52 -3.12 -0.11 -10.91
CA ILE A 52 -1.89 -0.91 -10.72
C ILE A 52 -2.12 -2.34 -11.22
N GLY A 53 -3.27 -2.94 -10.90
CA GLY A 53 -3.63 -4.25 -11.43
C GLY A 53 -3.66 -4.29 -12.97
N GLN A 54 -4.06 -3.22 -13.66
CA GLN A 54 -4.08 -3.18 -15.12
C GLN A 54 -2.66 -3.17 -15.71
N VAL A 55 -1.72 -2.42 -15.11
CA VAL A 55 -0.29 -2.42 -15.51
C VAL A 55 0.27 -3.85 -15.49
N TYR A 56 -0.13 -4.64 -14.49
CA TYR A 56 0.35 -6.00 -14.29
C TYR A 56 -0.53 -7.09 -14.94
N GLY A 57 -1.62 -6.75 -15.62
CA GLY A 57 -2.56 -7.73 -16.18
C GLY A 57 -3.38 -8.50 -15.12
N TYR A 58 -3.42 -8.01 -13.88
CA TYR A 58 -4.03 -8.64 -12.69
C TYR A 58 -5.25 -7.90 -12.15
N SER A 59 -5.78 -6.90 -12.88
CA SER A 59 -6.92 -6.08 -12.44
C SER A 59 -8.19 -6.87 -12.09
N ASN A 60 -8.32 -8.10 -12.60
CA ASN A 60 -9.47 -8.97 -12.43
C ASN A 60 -9.20 -10.14 -11.45
N LEU A 61 -8.09 -10.12 -10.71
CA LEU A 61 -7.81 -11.16 -9.71
C LEU A 61 -8.89 -11.18 -8.62
N LYS A 62 -9.49 -12.36 -8.42
CA LYS A 62 -10.51 -12.55 -7.39
C LYS A 62 -9.91 -12.32 -6.00
N GLY A 63 -10.49 -11.38 -5.24
CA GLY A 63 -10.04 -11.03 -3.90
C GLY A 63 -9.08 -9.84 -3.84
N LEU A 64 -8.65 -9.29 -4.98
CA LEU A 64 -7.69 -8.20 -5.04
C LEU A 64 -8.14 -6.94 -4.27
N THR A 65 -9.38 -6.50 -4.45
CA THR A 65 -9.92 -5.35 -3.71
C THR A 65 -9.98 -5.61 -2.20
N ALA A 66 -10.34 -6.83 -1.80
CA ALA A 66 -10.39 -7.20 -0.39
C ALA A 66 -8.98 -7.22 0.23
N PHE A 67 -8.02 -7.77 -0.50
CA PHE A 67 -6.61 -7.78 -0.12
C PHE A 67 -6.05 -6.36 0.04
N ALA A 68 -6.31 -5.45 -0.91
CA ALA A 68 -5.94 -4.05 -0.78
C ALA A 68 -6.60 -3.39 0.45
N GLY A 69 -7.87 -3.72 0.72
CA GLY A 69 -8.58 -3.27 1.92
C GLY A 69 -7.91 -3.76 3.22
N ILE A 70 -7.43 -5.02 3.25
CA ILE A 70 -6.68 -5.58 4.39
C ILE A 70 -5.36 -4.82 4.56
N LEU A 71 -4.58 -4.61 3.49
CA LEU A 71 -3.32 -3.85 3.53
C LEU A 71 -3.54 -2.44 4.12
N THR A 72 -4.52 -1.70 3.61
CA THR A 72 -4.84 -0.37 4.13
C THR A 72 -5.34 -0.41 5.57
N GLY A 73 -6.22 -1.36 5.91
CA GLY A 73 -6.76 -1.52 7.26
C GLY A 73 -5.65 -1.81 8.28
N SER A 74 -4.72 -2.71 7.95
CA SER A 74 -3.55 -3.02 8.76
C SER A 74 -2.60 -1.82 8.92
N GLY A 75 -2.32 -1.09 7.83
CA GLY A 75 -1.53 0.14 7.90
C GLY A 75 -2.19 1.22 8.78
N SER A 76 -3.52 1.34 8.72
CA SER A 76 -4.29 2.28 9.55
C SER A 76 -4.29 1.86 11.02
N GLY A 77 -4.35 0.56 11.31
CA GLY A 77 -4.21 0.02 12.66
C GLY A 77 -2.83 0.34 13.27
N MET A 78 -1.76 0.26 12.47
CA MET A 78 -0.42 0.67 12.89
C MET A 78 -0.34 2.16 13.26
N LYS A 79 -1.02 3.04 12.50
CA LYS A 79 -1.13 4.47 12.83
C LYS A 79 -1.75 4.66 14.23
N VAL A 80 -2.92 4.07 14.46
CA VAL A 80 -3.63 4.20 15.75
C VAL A 80 -2.79 3.65 16.90
N ALA A 81 -2.13 2.50 16.71
CA ALA A 81 -1.22 1.94 17.71
C ALA A 81 -0.03 2.87 18.00
N SER A 82 0.54 3.48 16.95
CA SER A 82 1.65 4.44 17.11
C SER A 82 1.21 5.70 17.85
N GLU A 83 0.02 6.24 17.57
CA GLU A 83 -0.53 7.41 18.26
C GLU A 83 -0.78 7.15 19.75
N LEU A 84 -1.32 5.95 20.07
CA LEU A 84 -1.49 5.50 21.45
C LEU A 84 -0.15 5.35 22.17
N ALA A 85 0.87 4.83 21.49
CA ALA A 85 2.22 4.66 22.04
C ALA A 85 2.96 6.00 22.21
N SER A 86 2.75 6.96 21.32
CA SER A 86 3.42 8.28 21.36
C SER A 86 2.68 9.31 22.22
N GLY A 87 1.45 9.02 22.68
CA GLY A 87 0.63 9.93 23.49
C GLY A 87 0.24 11.23 22.78
N LEU A 88 0.46 11.32 21.47
CA LEU A 88 0.25 12.51 20.64
C LEU A 88 -0.79 12.19 19.57
N PRO A 89 -2.02 12.72 19.68
CA PRO A 89 -3.00 12.56 18.61
C PRO A 89 -2.54 13.35 17.39
N ILE A 90 -2.45 12.69 16.24
CA ILE A 90 -2.18 13.28 14.92
C ILE A 90 -3.47 13.98 14.47
N ALA A 91 -3.86 15.05 15.18
CA ALA A 91 -5.18 15.69 15.07
C ALA A 91 -5.23 16.86 14.06
N GLY A 92 -4.14 17.15 13.35
CA GLY A 92 -4.07 18.23 12.36
C GLY A 92 -4.38 17.78 10.93
N ALA A 93 -4.93 18.68 10.10
CA ALA A 93 -5.22 18.41 8.69
C ALA A 93 -3.98 17.95 7.91
N GLY A 94 -2.82 18.59 8.12
CA GLY A 94 -1.56 18.19 7.48
C GLY A 94 -1.06 16.81 7.90
N ALA A 95 -1.30 16.45 9.15
CA ALA A 95 -0.83 15.19 9.70
C ALA A 95 -1.73 14.01 9.26
N ASN A 96 -3.02 14.27 9.06
CA ASN A 96 -3.96 13.36 8.38
C ASN A 96 -3.62 13.21 6.89
N ALA A 97 -3.28 14.30 6.20
CA ALA A 97 -2.83 14.27 4.82
C ALA A 97 -1.57 13.42 4.64
N ALA A 98 -0.55 13.63 5.49
CA ALA A 98 0.69 12.85 5.48
C ALA A 98 0.43 11.36 5.75
N THR A 99 -0.48 11.05 6.68
CA THR A 99 -0.85 9.67 6.95
C THR A 99 -1.59 9.04 5.77
N SER A 100 -2.55 9.74 5.18
CA SER A 100 -3.28 9.26 4.00
C SER A 100 -2.33 9.03 2.82
N PHE A 101 -1.36 9.93 2.62
CA PHE A 101 -0.29 9.73 1.64
C PHE A 101 0.47 8.43 1.89
N ALA A 102 0.97 8.25 3.12
CA ALA A 102 1.76 7.07 3.49
C ALA A 102 0.95 5.77 3.34
N LEU A 103 -0.33 5.77 3.74
CA LEU A 103 -1.22 4.60 3.63
C LEU A 103 -1.45 4.19 2.17
N HIS A 104 -1.74 5.15 1.29
CA HIS A 104 -1.93 4.85 -0.13
C HIS A 104 -0.63 4.40 -0.80
N MET A 105 0.49 5.09 -0.53
CA MET A 105 1.79 4.69 -1.06
C MET A 105 2.18 3.29 -0.63
N THR A 106 2.11 2.99 0.67
CA THR A 106 2.46 1.67 1.20
C THR A 106 1.54 0.58 0.63
N THR A 107 0.23 0.83 0.54
CA THR A 107 -0.71 -0.09 -0.10
C THR A 107 -0.36 -0.33 -1.58
N GLY A 108 -0.10 0.73 -2.34
CA GLY A 108 0.26 0.65 -3.76
C GLY A 108 1.57 -0.12 -3.98
N ILE A 109 2.61 0.18 -3.19
CA ILE A 109 3.89 -0.52 -3.24
C ILE A 109 3.73 -1.99 -2.84
N SER A 110 2.93 -2.31 -1.81
CA SER A 110 2.66 -3.71 -1.45
C SER A 110 1.99 -4.48 -2.59
N LEU A 111 1.06 -3.86 -3.33
CA LEU A 111 0.47 -4.48 -4.52
C LEU A 111 1.52 -4.74 -5.61
N ILE A 112 2.39 -3.77 -5.87
CA ILE A 112 3.50 -3.90 -6.83
C ILE A 112 4.41 -5.08 -6.44
N ILE A 113 4.84 -5.17 -5.18
CA ILE A 113 5.66 -6.29 -4.68
C ILE A 113 4.95 -7.63 -4.92
N VAL A 114 3.67 -7.74 -4.54
CA VAL A 114 2.89 -8.98 -4.70
C VAL A 114 2.76 -9.37 -6.17
N PHE A 115 2.49 -8.40 -7.05
CA PHE A 115 2.37 -8.68 -8.48
C PHE A 115 3.71 -9.09 -9.12
N GLU A 116 4.82 -8.48 -8.70
CA GLU A 116 6.16 -8.92 -9.10
C GLU A 116 6.44 -10.36 -8.63
N LEU A 117 6.07 -10.71 -7.40
CA LEU A 117 6.24 -12.06 -6.87
C LEU A 117 5.38 -13.10 -7.61
N ILE A 118 4.14 -12.75 -7.98
CA ILE A 118 3.26 -13.61 -8.80
C ILE A 118 3.88 -13.81 -10.19
N GLN A 119 4.34 -12.73 -10.81
CA GLN A 119 4.96 -12.78 -12.14
C GLN A 119 6.22 -13.65 -12.15
N GLN A 120 7.04 -13.56 -11.11
CA GLN A 120 8.24 -14.38 -10.93
C GLN A 120 7.94 -15.82 -10.50
N GLN A 121 6.66 -16.19 -10.37
CA GLN A 121 6.19 -17.50 -9.92
C GLN A 121 6.71 -17.89 -8.52
N VAL A 122 7.10 -16.91 -7.72
CA VAL A 122 7.56 -17.10 -6.32
C VAL A 122 6.36 -17.36 -5.41
N ILE A 123 5.22 -16.72 -5.72
CA ILE A 123 3.92 -16.97 -5.09
C ILE A 123 2.87 -17.17 -6.19
N THR A 124 1.73 -17.76 -5.86
CA THR A 124 0.59 -17.89 -6.78
C THR A 124 -0.43 -16.78 -6.54
N ALA A 125 -1.34 -16.57 -7.49
CA ALA A 125 -2.47 -15.65 -7.30
C ALA A 125 -3.38 -16.03 -6.12
N GLU A 126 -3.31 -17.27 -5.63
CA GLU A 126 -4.04 -17.70 -4.43
C GLU A 126 -3.53 -17.03 -3.16
N TYR A 127 -2.27 -16.59 -3.15
CA TYR A 127 -1.66 -15.87 -2.04
C TYR A 127 -2.51 -14.68 -1.59
N ILE A 128 -3.07 -13.91 -2.54
CA ILE A 128 -3.94 -12.74 -2.28
C ILE A 128 -5.17 -13.12 -1.43
N ARG A 129 -5.64 -14.36 -1.51
CA ARG A 129 -6.81 -14.84 -0.76
C ARG A 129 -6.44 -15.49 0.57
N ASN A 130 -5.22 -16.00 0.66
CA ASN A 130 -4.73 -16.80 1.78
C ASN A 130 -3.64 -16.09 2.59
N THR A 131 -3.48 -14.77 2.40
CA THR A 131 -2.42 -14.00 3.07
C THR A 131 -2.63 -14.00 4.57
N THR A 132 -1.57 -14.24 5.34
CA THR A 132 -1.62 -14.22 6.81
C THR A 132 -1.36 -12.81 7.37
N THR A 133 -1.66 -12.58 8.65
CA THR A 133 -1.29 -11.31 9.32
C THR A 133 0.23 -11.07 9.31
N SER A 134 1.02 -12.14 9.41
CA SER A 134 2.49 -12.05 9.37
C SER A 134 2.97 -11.58 7.99
N ASP A 135 2.38 -12.14 6.93
CA ASP A 135 2.64 -11.74 5.56
C ASP A 135 2.31 -10.27 5.32
N ILE A 136 1.12 -9.82 5.74
CA ILE A 136 0.69 -8.42 5.62
C ILE A 136 1.67 -7.50 6.34
N THR A 137 2.05 -7.84 7.57
CA THR A 137 3.00 -7.03 8.36
C THR A 137 4.35 -6.92 7.67
N PHE A 138 4.85 -8.03 7.13
CA PHE A 138 6.12 -8.06 6.42
C PHE A 138 6.06 -7.26 5.10
N LEU A 139 4.99 -7.41 4.32
CA LEU A 139 4.76 -6.62 3.10
C LEU A 139 4.69 -5.13 3.38
N LEU A 140 3.96 -4.71 4.41
CA LEU A 140 3.87 -3.31 4.81
C LEU A 140 5.23 -2.76 5.29
N GLY A 141 6.03 -3.59 5.97
CA GLY A 141 7.40 -3.25 6.36
C GLY A 141 8.31 -2.98 5.16
N LEU A 142 8.29 -3.88 4.16
CA LEU A 142 9.04 -3.69 2.91
C LEU A 142 8.55 -2.45 2.14
N ALA A 143 7.23 -2.28 2.00
CA ALA A 143 6.65 -1.14 1.32
C ALA A 143 7.01 0.19 1.99
N SER A 144 7.07 0.22 3.32
CA SER A 144 7.49 1.40 4.09
C SER A 144 8.97 1.75 3.85
N GLN A 145 9.84 0.75 3.68
CA GLN A 145 11.25 0.98 3.34
C GLN A 145 11.39 1.60 1.94
N ILE A 146 10.70 1.04 0.94
CA ILE A 146 10.69 1.60 -0.42
C ILE A 146 10.12 3.02 -0.42
N LEU A 147 9.02 3.26 0.30
CA LEU A 147 8.47 4.61 0.43
C LEU A 147 9.51 5.59 0.98
N ALA A 148 10.25 5.20 2.03
CA ALA A 148 11.29 6.04 2.59
C ALA A 148 12.41 6.34 1.58
N ASP A 149 12.78 5.36 0.74
CA ASP A 149 13.78 5.54 -0.30
C ASP A 149 13.30 6.44 -1.44
N VAL A 150 12.05 6.26 -1.89
CA VAL A 150 11.40 7.14 -2.88
C VAL A 150 11.34 8.58 -2.36
N LEU A 151 11.00 8.79 -1.08
CA LEU A 151 10.96 10.12 -0.47
C LEU A 151 12.34 10.77 -0.32
N ARG A 152 13.41 9.98 -0.27
CA ARG A 152 14.81 10.46 -0.29
C ARG A 152 15.31 10.77 -1.71
N GLY A 153 14.49 10.53 -2.74
CA GLY A 153 14.85 10.72 -4.14
C GLY A 153 15.63 9.56 -4.75
N ASN A 154 15.69 8.40 -4.09
CA ASN A 154 16.31 7.20 -4.64
C ASN A 154 15.39 6.55 -5.70
N ASP A 155 15.97 5.73 -6.58
CA ASP A 155 15.21 5.01 -7.59
C ASP A 155 14.28 3.97 -6.94
N GLY A 156 12.98 4.24 -7.00
CA GLY A 156 11.95 3.34 -6.49
C GLY A 156 11.93 1.97 -7.18
N VAL A 157 12.43 1.87 -8.41
CA VAL A 157 12.53 0.59 -9.13
C VAL A 157 13.55 -0.32 -8.46
N GLU A 158 14.76 0.18 -8.21
CA GLU A 158 15.83 -0.60 -7.56
C GLU A 158 15.43 -1.03 -6.16
N ALA A 159 14.86 -0.11 -5.37
CA ALA A 159 14.37 -0.42 -4.03
C ALA A 159 13.28 -1.50 -4.04
N THR A 160 12.37 -1.45 -5.03
CA THR A 160 11.31 -2.46 -5.19
C THR A 160 11.87 -3.82 -5.56
N LEU A 161 12.81 -3.88 -6.52
CA LEU A 161 13.48 -5.13 -6.90
C LEU A 161 14.23 -5.75 -5.72
N ALA A 162 14.94 -4.93 -4.94
CA ALA A 162 15.63 -5.38 -3.73
C ALA A 162 14.67 -5.90 -2.67
N ALA A 163 13.49 -5.28 -2.51
CA ALA A 163 12.46 -5.74 -1.59
C ALA A 163 11.82 -7.06 -2.02
N VAL A 164 11.53 -7.23 -3.32
CA VAL A 164 11.04 -8.49 -3.90
C VAL A 164 12.04 -9.62 -3.63
N ALA A 165 13.34 -9.37 -3.81
CA ALA A 165 14.39 -10.35 -3.50
C ALA A 165 14.50 -10.68 -1.99
N LYS A 166 14.16 -9.73 -1.11
CA LYS A 166 14.12 -9.93 0.35
C LYS A 166 12.89 -10.72 0.80
N PHE A 167 11.88 -10.87 -0.06
CA PHE A 167 10.66 -11.58 0.29
C PHE A 167 10.93 -13.08 0.42
N LYS A 168 11.16 -13.52 1.67
CA LYS A 168 11.25 -14.94 1.99
C LYS A 168 9.84 -15.51 2.06
N VAL A 169 9.52 -16.37 1.10
CA VAL A 169 8.27 -17.15 1.08
C VAL A 169 8.14 -17.87 2.44
N PRO A 170 7.02 -17.71 3.17
CA PRO A 170 6.70 -18.66 4.24
C PRO A 170 6.56 -20.01 3.54
N SER A 171 7.45 -20.95 3.84
CA SER A 171 7.38 -22.32 3.36
C SER A 171 5.93 -22.78 3.48
N THR A 172 5.25 -22.96 2.34
CA THR A 172 3.96 -23.64 2.29
C THR A 172 4.10 -24.91 3.09
N ILE A 173 3.26 -25.08 4.10
CA ILE A 173 3.11 -26.36 4.77
C ILE A 173 2.67 -27.33 3.68
N SER A 174 3.62 -28.11 3.19
CA SER A 174 3.37 -29.31 2.43
C SER A 174 2.71 -30.31 3.38
N ALA A 175 1.39 -30.47 3.26
CA ALA A 175 0.64 -31.67 3.60
C ALA A 175 -0.74 -31.61 2.92
#